data_AF-A0A2W6N9D5-F1
#
_entry.id   AF-A0A2W6N9D5-F1
#
_cell.length_a   1.000
_cell.length_b   1.000
_cell.length_c   1.000
_cell.angle_alpha   90.00
_cell.angle_beta   90.00
_cell.angle_gamma   90.00
#
_symmetry.space_group_name_H-M   'P 1'
#
loop_
_entity.id
_entity.type
_entity.pdbx_description
1 polymer ?
#
loop_
_entity_poly.entity_id
_entity_poly.type
_entity_poly.pdbx_seq_one_letter_code
_entity_poly.pdbx_strand_id
1 'polypeptide(L)'
;MYKHRWLIELFFKWIKQHLRFVKVISYSPQGIWNQLYLVLIAYALCTLVRLQTATTKTTWDILKLIRIYAHLPWSIMEKALTRKSTQPSKGRQRSPDRCEIPIERKVIIR
;
A
#
# COMPACT_ATOMS: atom_id res chain seq x y z
N MET A 1 -26.93 6.25 15.06
CA MET A 1 -27.22 4.99 14.33
C MET A 1 -26.51 4.86 12.98
N TYR A 2 -26.41 5.91 12.15
CA TYR A 2 -25.80 5.80 10.80
C TYR A 2 -24.30 5.46 10.74
N LYS A 3 -23.51 5.80 11.77
CA LYS A 3 -22.05 5.56 11.77
C LYS A 3 -21.68 4.07 11.63
N HIS A 4 -22.46 3.16 12.23
CA HIS A 4 -22.17 1.73 12.16
C HIS A 4 -22.47 1.13 10.79
N ARG A 5 -23.48 1.65 10.08
CA ARG A 5 -23.83 1.20 8.73
C ARG A 5 -22.69 1.48 7.74
N TRP A 6 -22.14 2.69 7.82
CA TRP A 6 -20.96 3.09 7.03
C TRP A 6 -19.72 2.23 7.34
N LEU A 7 -19.53 1.83 8.60
CA LEU A 7 -18.39 1.00 9.00
C LEU A 7 -18.48 -0.42 8.42
N ILE A 8 -19.69 -0.98 8.39
CA ILE A 8 -19.97 -2.28 7.78
C ILE A 8 -19.77 -2.23 6.25
N GLU A 9 -20.21 -1.15 5.58
CA GLU A 9 -19.96 -0.96 4.15
C GLU A 9 -18.47 -0.82 3.83
N LEU A 10 -17.72 -0.05 4.63
CA LEU A 10 -16.28 0.09 4.47
C LEU A 10 -15.57 -1.25 4.68
N PHE A 11 -16.02 -2.06 5.64
CA PHE A 11 -15.53 -3.41 5.87
C PHE A 11 -15.80 -4.32 4.66
N PHE A 12 -17.03 -4.38 4.16
CA PHE A 12 -17.33 -5.19 2.98
C PHE A 12 -16.61 -4.73 1.72
N LYS A 13 -16.44 -3.41 1.55
CA LYS A 13 -15.66 -2.84 0.44
C LYS A 13 -14.19 -3.26 0.54
N TRP A 14 -13.60 -3.19 1.73
CA TRP A 14 -12.24 -3.65 2.00
C TRP A 14 -12.10 -5.15 1.73
N ILE A 15 -13.04 -5.97 2.22
CA ILE A 15 -13.06 -7.41 1.95
C ILE A 15 -13.09 -7.68 0.46
N LYS A 16 -14.03 -7.11 -0.29
CA LYS A 16 -14.14 -7.33 -1.74
C LYS A 16 -12.90 -6.88 -2.52
N GLN A 17 -12.16 -5.89 -2.00
CA GLN A 17 -10.93 -5.39 -2.63
C GLN A 17 -9.71 -6.28 -2.34
N HIS A 18 -9.63 -6.87 -1.14
CA HIS A 18 -8.45 -7.65 -0.73
C HIS A 18 -8.61 -9.16 -0.89
N LEU A 19 -9.83 -9.67 -0.76
CA LEU A 19 -10.19 -10.96 -1.34
C LEU A 19 -10.46 -10.73 -2.81
N ARG A 20 -9.54 -11.22 -3.66
CA ARG A 20 -9.92 -11.59 -5.02
C ARG A 20 -10.92 -12.74 -4.92
N PHE A 21 -12.19 -12.42 -4.64
CA PHE A 21 -13.34 -13.33 -4.55
C PHE A 21 -13.63 -14.08 -5.87
N VAL A 22 -12.77 -13.94 -6.88
CA VAL A 22 -12.97 -14.42 -8.24
C VAL A 22 -12.63 -15.91 -8.39
N LYS A 23 -11.92 -16.52 -7.45
CA LYS A 23 -11.71 -17.98 -7.43
C LYS A 23 -12.15 -18.57 -6.10
N VAL A 24 -13.44 -18.82 -5.99
CA VAL A 24 -13.96 -19.76 -4.98
C VAL A 24 -13.27 -21.09 -5.27
N ILE A 25 -12.39 -21.54 -4.39
CA ILE A 25 -11.58 -22.75 -4.62
C ILE A 25 -12.48 -24.00 -4.59
N SER A 26 -13.63 -23.90 -3.91
CA SER A 26 -14.60 -24.99 -3.79
C SER A 26 -16.01 -24.43 -3.60
N TYR A 27 -16.98 -24.94 -4.37
CA TYR A 27 -18.40 -24.58 -4.28
C TYR A 27 -19.13 -25.29 -3.13
N SER A 28 -18.40 -25.97 -2.24
CA SER A 28 -18.98 -26.58 -1.06
C SER A 28 -19.32 -25.53 0.00
N PRO A 29 -20.42 -25.71 0.76
CA PRO A 29 -20.82 -24.75 1.79
C PRO A 29 -19.70 -24.54 2.83
N GLN A 30 -18.97 -25.60 3.20
CA GLN A 30 -17.85 -25.50 4.14
C GLN A 30 -16.65 -24.72 3.58
N GLY A 31 -16.39 -24.80 2.28
CA GLY A 31 -15.34 -24.02 1.64
C GLY A 31 -15.59 -22.51 1.74
N ILE A 32 -16.86 -22.10 1.63
CA ILE A 32 -17.28 -20.71 1.76
C ILE A 32 -17.09 -20.22 3.21
N TRP A 33 -17.50 -21.04 4.19
CA TRP A 33 -17.29 -20.72 5.61
C TRP A 33 -15.80 -20.55 5.96
N ASN A 34 -14.95 -21.48 5.53
CA ASN A 34 -13.50 -21.38 5.76
C ASN A 34 -12.89 -20.15 5.09
N GLN A 35 -13.32 -19.82 3.87
CA GLN A 35 -12.86 -18.60 3.20
C GLN A 35 -13.25 -17.35 4.00
N LEU A 36 -14.49 -17.29 4.51
CA LEU A 36 -14.96 -16.19 5.35
C LEU A 36 -14.13 -16.07 6.63
N TYR A 37 -13.87 -17.18 7.32
CA TYR A 37 -13.02 -17.18 8.53
C TYR A 37 -11.60 -16.70 8.21
N LEU A 38 -11.02 -17.12 7.09
CA LEU A 38 -9.68 -16.68 6.69
C LEU A 38 -9.61 -15.17 6.44
N VAL A 39 -10.66 -14.59 5.85
CA VAL A 39 -10.77 -13.12 5.69
C VAL A 39 -10.75 -12.42 7.04
N LEU A 40 -11.57 -12.94 7.96
CA LEU A 40 -11.76 -12.33 9.27
C LEU A 40 -10.44 -12.38 10.05
N ILE A 41 -9.74 -13.52 10.01
CA ILE A 41 -8.43 -13.69 10.63
C ILE A 41 -7.40 -12.73 10.00
N ALA A 42 -7.36 -12.61 8.67
CA ALA A 42 -6.44 -11.69 7.99
C ALA A 42 -6.69 -10.22 8.38
N TYR A 43 -7.96 -9.82 8.51
CA TYR A 43 -8.33 -8.48 8.96
C TYR A 43 -7.96 -8.25 10.44
N ALA A 44 -8.22 -9.23 11.30
CA ALA A 44 -7.85 -9.20 12.70
C ALA A 44 -6.32 -9.08 12.84
N LEU A 45 -5.55 -9.83 12.06
CA LEU A 45 -4.09 -9.76 12.04
C LEU A 45 -3.60 -8.37 11.63
N CYS A 46 -4.13 -7.80 10.55
CA CYS A 46 -3.81 -6.42 10.14
C CYS A 46 -4.11 -5.41 11.26
N THR A 47 -5.24 -5.57 11.94
CA THR A 47 -5.65 -4.70 13.05
C THR A 47 -4.73 -4.86 14.25
N LEU A 48 -4.34 -6.10 14.58
CA LEU A 48 -3.41 -6.41 15.66
C LEU A 48 -2.04 -5.75 15.41
N VAL A 49 -1.50 -5.90 14.19
CA VAL A 49 -0.21 -5.30 13.80
C VAL A 49 -0.26 -3.77 13.88
N ARG A 50 -1.40 -3.17 13.49
CA ARG A 50 -1.63 -1.72 13.62
C ARG A 50 -1.61 -1.27 15.08
N LEU A 51 -2.24 -2.01 15.97
CA LEU A 51 -2.30 -1.71 17.39
C LEU A 51 -0.90 -1.84 18.03
N GLN A 52 -0.17 -2.91 17.72
CA GLN A 52 1.15 -3.14 18.30
C GLN A 52 2.21 -2.14 17.83
N THR A 53 2.18 -1.74 16.56
CA THR A 53 3.27 -0.95 15.95
C THR A 53 2.94 0.55 15.86
N ALA A 54 1.78 0.99 16.37
CA ALA A 54 1.29 2.37 16.35
C ALA A 54 1.53 3.13 15.02
N THR A 55 1.48 2.41 13.90
CA THR A 55 1.99 2.92 12.63
C THR A 55 0.93 3.72 11.87
N THR A 56 1.32 4.82 11.23
CA THR A 56 0.45 5.65 10.39
C THR A 56 0.19 5.08 8.98
N LYS A 57 0.70 3.87 8.69
CA LYS A 57 0.56 3.22 7.37
C LYS A 57 -0.89 2.77 7.13
N THR A 58 -1.34 2.80 5.88
CA THR A 58 -2.68 2.35 5.48
C THR A 58 -2.83 0.83 5.68
N THR A 59 -4.04 0.36 5.98
CA THR A 59 -4.35 -1.07 6.18
C THR A 59 -3.85 -1.97 5.04
N TRP A 60 -3.92 -1.51 3.79
CA TRP A 60 -3.42 -2.27 2.64
C TRP A 60 -1.89 -2.42 2.63
N ASP A 61 -1.18 -1.37 3.02
CA ASP A 61 0.29 -1.40 3.03
C ASP A 61 0.77 -2.43 4.06
N ILE A 62 0.10 -2.49 5.20
CA ILE A 62 0.34 -3.49 6.25
C ILE A 62 0.04 -4.89 5.73
N LEU A 63 -1.09 -5.09 5.03
CA LEU A 63 -1.40 -6.38 4.42
C LEU A 63 -0.33 -6.80 3.39
N LYS A 64 0.20 -5.84 2.61
CA LYS A 64 1.27 -6.09 1.63
C LYS A 64 2.59 -6.44 2.33
N LEU A 65 2.95 -5.71 3.38
CA LEU A 65 4.09 -6.00 4.24
C LEU A 65 3.98 -7.42 4.80
N ILE A 66 2.85 -7.78 5.40
CA ILE A 66 2.61 -9.13 5.91
C ILE A 66 2.81 -10.18 4.81
N ARG A 67 2.30 -9.94 3.59
CA ARG A 67 2.49 -10.87 2.46
C ARG A 67 3.95 -11.05 2.05
N ILE A 68 4.74 -9.97 2.01
CA ILE A 68 6.15 -10.02 1.59
C ILE A 68 7.01 -10.64 2.71
N TYR A 69 6.74 -10.28 3.96
CA TYR A 69 7.50 -10.71 5.12
C TYR A 69 6.97 -12.01 5.76
N ALA A 70 5.93 -12.64 5.22
CA ALA A 70 5.37 -13.90 5.74
C ALA A 70 6.40 -15.03 5.84
N HIS A 71 7.43 -15.01 5.00
CA HIS A 71 8.51 -16.00 4.98
C HIS A 71 9.73 -15.56 5.82
N LEU A 72 9.74 -14.35 6.38
CA LEU A 72 10.87 -13.76 7.09
C LEU A 72 10.58 -13.66 8.59
N PRO A 73 11.62 -13.62 9.45
CA PRO A 73 11.44 -13.40 10.88
C PRO A 73 10.87 -12.01 11.19
N TRP A 74 10.08 -11.92 12.26
CA TRP A 74 9.38 -10.72 12.71
C TRP A 74 10.27 -9.47 12.86
N SER A 75 11.52 -9.65 13.27
CA SER A 75 12.48 -8.56 13.48
C SER A 75 12.77 -7.72 12.23
N ILE A 76 12.70 -8.33 11.05
CA ILE A 76 12.89 -7.63 9.76
C ILE A 76 11.60 -6.87 9.40
N MET A 77 10.45 -7.46 9.70
CA MET A 77 9.14 -6.86 9.45
C MET A 77 8.93 -5.59 10.29
N GLU A 78 9.33 -5.61 11.56
CA GLU A 78 9.25 -4.44 12.45
C GLU A 78 10.06 -3.25 11.93
N LYS A 79 11.26 -3.49 11.40
CA LYS A 79 12.07 -2.47 10.71
C LYS A 79 11.36 -1.89 9.49
N ALA A 80 10.66 -2.74 8.72
CA ALA A 80 9.92 -2.30 7.54
C ALA A 80 8.66 -1.48 7.89
N LEU A 81 8.00 -1.80 9.01
CA LEU A 81 6.86 -1.05 9.53
C LEU A 81 7.28 0.35 10.01
N THR A 82 8.36 0.43 10.79
CA THR A 82 8.90 1.69 11.35
C THR A 82 9.62 2.56 10.31
N ARG A 83 10.06 1.98 9.18
CA ARG A 83 10.65 2.74 8.07
C ARG A 83 9.67 3.81 7.57
N LYS A 84 10.05 5.08 7.73
CA LYS A 84 9.36 6.22 7.12
C LYS A 84 9.40 6.07 5.60
N SER A 85 8.32 6.47 4.92
CA SER A 85 8.26 6.51 3.46
C SER A 85 9.54 7.11 2.92
N THR A 86 10.21 6.41 2.00
CA THR A 86 11.32 7.00 1.25
C THR A 86 10.79 8.26 0.58
N GLN A 87 11.58 9.33 0.61
CA GLN A 87 11.17 10.70 0.27
C GLN A 87 10.26 10.78 -0.97
N PRO A 88 9.34 11.77 -1.03
CA PRO A 88 8.51 11.95 -2.21
C PRO A 88 9.40 12.03 -3.45
N SER A 89 9.07 11.22 -4.46
CA SER A 89 9.67 11.35 -5.78
C SER A 89 9.55 12.81 -6.20
N LYS A 90 10.66 13.42 -6.63
CA LYS A 90 10.63 14.76 -7.21
C LYS A 90 9.69 14.64 -8.40
N GLY A 91 8.47 15.17 -8.23
CA GLY A 91 7.43 15.09 -9.25
C GLY A 91 7.93 15.67 -10.57
N ARG A 92 7.14 15.56 -11.64
CA ARG A 92 7.53 16.02 -12.99
C ARG A 92 8.25 17.38 -12.94
N GLN A 93 9.57 17.35 -13.04
CA GLN A 93 10.39 18.56 -13.04
C GLN A 93 10.25 19.13 -14.45
N ARG A 94 9.82 20.39 -14.58
CA ARG A 94 9.88 21.06 -15.88
C ARG A 94 11.35 21.10 -16.29
N SER A 95 11.63 20.62 -17.50
CA SER A 95 12.95 20.76 -18.12
C SER A 95 13.32 22.24 -18.10
N PRO A 96 14.55 22.61 -17.70
CA PRO A 96 14.99 23.98 -17.90
C PRO A 96 14.90 24.26 -19.41
N ASP A 97 14.30 25.38 -19.78
CA ASP A 97 14.28 25.83 -21.17
C ASP A 97 15.74 25.89 -21.65
N ARG A 98 15.99 25.23 -22.78
CA ARG A 98 17.32 25.08 -23.37
C ARG A 98 17.91 26.48 -23.56
N CYS A 99 19.04 26.73 -22.90
CA CYS A 99 19.75 28.00 -22.93
C CYS A 99 19.94 28.50 -24.36
N GLU A 100 19.54 29.75 -24.60
CA GLU A 100 19.91 30.49 -25.79
C GLU A 100 21.43 30.65 -25.79
N ILE A 101 22.10 30.12 -26.81
CA ILE A 101 23.56 30.12 -26.91
C ILE A 101 23.97 31.52 -27.41
N PRO A 102 24.71 32.34 -26.64
CA PRO A 102 25.19 33.61 -27.14
C PRO A 102 26.25 33.35 -28.20
N ILE A 103 25.97 33.71 -29.45
CA ILE A 103 26.93 33.63 -30.54
C ILE A 103 27.90 34.80 -30.35
N GLU A 104 29.02 34.55 -29.67
CA GLU A 104 30.17 35.45 -29.65
C GLU A 104 30.68 35.61 -31.09
N ARG A 105 30.14 36.60 -31.81
CA ARG A 105 30.69 37.06 -33.08
C ARG A 105 32.00 37.78 -32.79
N LYS A 106 33.10 37.04 -32.88
CA LYS A 106 34.46 37.59 -32.96
C LYS A 106 34.48 38.72 -33.99
N VAL A 107 34.69 39.94 -33.50
CA VAL A 107 35.01 41.11 -34.31
C VAL A 107 36.41 40.90 -34.89
N ILE A 108 36.49 40.67 -36.19
CA ILE A 108 37.75 40.67 -36.94
C ILE A 108 38.03 42.14 -37.27
N ILE A 109 38.99 42.72 -36.54
CA ILE A 109 39.55 44.04 -36.80
C ILE A 109 40.40 43.91 -38.07
N ARG A 110 40.14 44.77 -39.05
CA ARG A 110 40.89 44.90 -40.31
C ARG A 110 41.67 46.20 -40.29
#